data_AF-A0A6B0XBZ1-F1
#
_entry.id   AF-A0A6B0XBZ1-F1
#
_cell.length_a   1.000
_cell.length_b   1.000
_cell.length_c   1.000
_cell.angle_alpha   90.00
_cell.angle_beta   90.00
_cell.angle_gamma   90.00
#
_symmetry.space_group_name_H-M   'P 1'
#
loop_
_entity.id
_entity.type
_entity.pdbx_description
1 polymer ?
#
loop_
_entity_poly.entity_id
_entity_poly.type
_entity_poly.pdbx_seq_one_letter_code
_entity_poly.pdbx_strand_id
1 'polypeptide(L)'
;MDVKEAARTAREYITDLFSDENVKHVGLEEVEFDDLSKVWHITIGFSRPWELPEDSPPPSFASGSVLDELKPPPLTQRSYKIVRVRDNDGRVISVMNRALADHN
;
A
#
# COMPACT_ATOMS: atom_id res chain seq x y z
N MET A 1 -16.94 -11.98 -6.67
CA MET A 1 -16.66 -10.53 -6.61
C MET A 1 -16.04 -10.10 -7.94
N ASP A 2 -16.13 -8.83 -8.35
CA ASP A 2 -15.36 -8.34 -9.51
C ASP A 2 -14.00 -7.73 -9.11
N VAL A 3 -13.12 -7.53 -10.11
CA VAL A 3 -11.77 -6.98 -9.88
C VAL A 3 -11.77 -5.60 -9.20
N LYS A 4 -12.78 -4.77 -9.46
CA LYS A 4 -12.88 -3.40 -8.91
C LYS A 4 -13.33 -3.43 -7.47
N GLU A 5 -14.25 -4.31 -7.13
CA GLU A 5 -14.71 -4.59 -5.77
C GLU A 5 -13.55 -5.12 -4.91
N ALA A 6 -12.76 -6.06 -5.44
CA ALA A 6 -11.60 -6.61 -4.75
C ALA A 6 -10.54 -5.53 -4.46
N ALA A 7 -10.22 -4.71 -5.46
CA ALA A 7 -9.26 -3.61 -5.32
C ALA A 7 -9.76 -2.52 -4.34
N ARG A 8 -11.06 -2.21 -4.36
CA ARG A 8 -11.67 -1.29 -3.38
C ARG A 8 -11.54 -1.83 -1.96
N THR A 9 -11.95 -3.08 -1.76
CA THR A 9 -11.88 -3.77 -0.46
C THR A 9 -10.46 -3.76 0.10
N ALA A 10 -9.46 -4.11 -0.73
CA ALA A 10 -8.06 -4.11 -0.30
C ALA A 10 -7.56 -2.72 0.10
N ARG A 11 -7.89 -1.68 -0.69
CA ARG A 11 -7.49 -0.30 -0.39
C ARG A 11 -8.10 0.20 0.92
N GLU A 12 -9.41 0.00 1.10
CA GLU A 12 -10.12 0.40 2.31
C GLU A 12 -9.56 -0.32 3.55
N TYR A 13 -9.31 -1.62 3.44
CA TYR A 13 -8.73 -2.40 4.53
C TYR A 13 -7.32 -1.94 4.90
N ILE A 14 -6.47 -1.58 3.93
CA ILE A 14 -5.13 -1.06 4.21
C ILE A 14 -5.18 0.30 4.90
N THR A 15 -6.03 1.21 4.43
CA THR A 15 -6.21 2.53 5.05
C THR A 15 -6.71 2.40 6.49
N ASP A 16 -7.62 1.47 6.75
CA ASP A 16 -8.17 1.22 8.10
C ASP A 16 -7.14 0.54 9.02
N LEU A 17 -6.52 -0.54 8.56
CA LEU A 17 -5.54 -1.32 9.33
C LEU A 17 -4.33 -0.50 9.77
N PHE A 18 -3.91 0.49 8.97
CA PHE A 18 -2.77 1.36 9.23
C PHE A 18 -3.19 2.81 9.51
N SER A 19 -4.42 3.03 9.99
CA SER A 19 -4.95 4.37 10.27
C SER A 19 -4.13 5.12 11.33
N ASP A 20 -3.69 4.43 12.38
CA ASP A 20 -2.84 5.00 13.46
C ASP A 20 -1.45 5.43 12.98
N GLU A 21 -1.02 4.94 11.81
CA GLU A 21 0.30 5.20 11.24
C GLU A 21 0.31 6.41 10.30
N ASN A 22 -0.85 7.03 10.06
CA ASN A 22 -1.01 8.15 9.12
C ASN A 22 -0.44 7.85 7.73
N VAL A 23 -0.82 6.70 7.16
CA VAL A 23 -0.39 6.28 5.83
C VAL A 23 -0.88 7.25 4.76
N LYS A 24 -0.01 7.55 3.79
CA LYS A 24 -0.28 8.45 2.66
C LYS A 24 -0.02 7.77 1.33
N HIS A 25 -0.43 8.43 0.24
CA HIS A 25 -0.15 8.01 -1.14
C HIS A 25 -0.59 6.56 -1.46
N VAL A 26 -1.69 6.13 -0.84
CA VAL A 26 -2.25 4.78 -1.02
C VAL A 26 -2.66 4.58 -2.48
N GLY A 27 -2.06 3.59 -3.12
CA GLY A 27 -2.22 3.28 -4.55
C GLY A 27 -2.39 1.79 -4.79
N LEU A 28 -3.15 1.47 -5.85
CA LEU A 28 -3.22 0.11 -6.39
C LEU A 28 -2.01 -0.13 -7.28
N GLU A 29 -1.30 -1.25 -7.04
CA GLU A 29 -0.10 -1.60 -7.80
C GLU A 29 -0.37 -2.82 -8.70
N GLU A 30 -1.02 -3.86 -8.18
CA GLU A 30 -1.27 -5.11 -8.91
C GLU A 30 -2.55 -5.81 -8.43
N VAL A 31 -3.22 -6.53 -9.34
CA VAL A 31 -4.33 -7.42 -9.00
C VAL A 31 -4.15 -8.74 -9.75
N GLU A 32 -4.16 -9.83 -8.99
CA GLU A 32 -4.15 -11.19 -9.49
C GLU A 32 -5.34 -11.96 -8.89
N PHE A 33 -5.95 -12.84 -9.69
CA PHE A 33 -6.97 -13.76 -9.21
C PHE A 33 -6.46 -15.19 -9.26
N ASP A 34 -6.39 -15.84 -8.11
CA ASP A 34 -6.11 -17.27 -8.01
C ASP A 34 -7.41 -18.05 -8.17
N ASP A 35 -7.58 -18.61 -9.36
CA ASP A 35 -8.75 -19.41 -9.73
C ASP A 35 -8.91 -20.70 -8.93
N LEU A 36 -7.81 -21.28 -8.42
CA LEU A 36 -7.83 -22.52 -7.67
C LEU A 36 -8.30 -22.28 -6.24
N SER A 37 -7.74 -21.26 -5.58
CA SER A 37 -8.13 -20.93 -4.20
C SER A 37 -9.32 -19.98 -4.09
N LYS A 38 -9.78 -19.40 -5.21
CA LYS A 38 -10.84 -18.38 -5.27
C LYS A 38 -10.54 -17.19 -4.36
N VAL A 39 -9.31 -16.70 -4.47
CA VAL A 39 -8.77 -15.57 -3.71
C VAL A 39 -8.15 -14.56 -4.65
N TRP A 40 -8.43 -13.30 -4.40
CA TRP A 40 -7.75 -12.17 -5.03
C TRP A 40 -6.49 -11.84 -4.24
N HIS A 41 -5.37 -11.66 -4.94
CA HIS A 41 -4.14 -11.10 -4.41
C HIS A 41 -4.00 -9.67 -4.94
N ILE A 42 -4.13 -8.69 -4.05
CA ILE A 42 -4.06 -7.27 -4.40
C ILE A 42 -2.80 -6.68 -3.78
N THR A 43 -1.92 -6.10 -4.60
CA THR A 43 -0.81 -5.31 -4.09
C THR A 43 -1.24 -3.86 -3.92
N ILE A 44 -1.15 -3.36 -2.69
CA ILE A 44 -1.35 -1.95 -2.34
C ILE A 44 -0.01 -1.35 -1.92
N GLY A 45 0.35 -0.24 -2.55
CA GLY A 45 1.50 0.57 -2.20
C GLY A 45 1.06 1.80 -1.40
N PHE A 46 1.83 2.19 -0.39
CA PHE A 46 1.60 3.40 0.41
C PHE A 46 2.91 3.86 1.06
N SER A 47 2.91 5.05 1.66
CA SER A 47 4.07 5.60 2.37
C SER A 47 3.74 5.87 3.82
N ARG A 48 4.72 5.66 4.71
CA ARG A 48 4.62 6.00 6.14
C ARG A 48 5.52 7.19 6.50
N PRO A 49 5.16 7.99 7.51
CA PRO A 49 5.95 9.16 7.91
C PRO A 49 7.42 8.85 8.28
N TRP A 50 7.69 7.66 8.81
CA TRP A 50 9.03 7.23 9.22
C TRP A 50 9.79 6.43 8.15
N GLU A 51 9.25 6.29 6.93
CA GLU A 51 9.98 5.71 5.79
C GLU A 51 10.89 6.75 5.09
N LEU A 52 10.90 7.99 5.60
CA LEU A 52 11.85 9.02 5.18
C LEU A 52 13.25 8.70 5.71
N PRO A 53 14.32 8.82 4.89
CA PRO A 53 15.70 8.62 5.32
C PRO A 53 16.05 9.48 6.52
N GLU A 54 16.81 8.95 7.47
CA GLU A 54 17.28 9.68 8.68
C GLU A 54 18.04 10.98 8.34
N ASP A 55 18.64 11.07 7.15
CA ASP A 55 19.34 12.26 6.65
C ASP A 55 18.40 13.33 6.05
N SER A 56 17.08 13.09 6.05
CA SER A 56 16.11 14.09 5.59
C SER A 56 15.93 15.14 6.68
N PRO A 57 16.18 16.44 6.41
CA PRO A 57 15.95 17.46 7.41
C PRO A 57 14.51 17.38 7.92
N PRO A 58 14.27 17.59 9.24
CA PRO A 58 12.93 17.54 9.78
C PRO A 58 12.00 18.43 8.96
N PRO A 59 10.71 18.08 8.82
CA PRO A 59 9.76 18.80 7.95
C PRO A 59 9.63 20.31 8.28
N SER A 60 10.16 20.76 9.42
CA SER A 60 10.25 22.18 9.80
C SER A 60 11.46 22.94 9.22
N PHE A 61 12.43 22.28 8.60
CA PHE A 61 13.69 22.89 8.13
C PHE A 61 13.95 22.77 6.63
N ALA A 62 13.21 21.92 5.91
CA ALA A 62 13.23 21.96 4.46
C ALA A 62 12.41 23.16 4.00
N SER A 63 12.98 24.04 3.17
CA SER A 63 12.25 25.04 2.37
C SER A 63 11.35 24.36 1.31
N GLY A 64 10.53 23.39 1.72
CA GLY A 64 9.58 22.66 0.90
C GLY A 64 8.22 23.34 1.00
N SER A 65 7.78 23.93 -0.10
CA SER A 65 6.40 24.40 -0.27
C SER A 65 5.43 23.28 0.13
N VAL A 66 4.25 23.63 0.66
CA VAL A 66 3.12 22.72 0.94
C VAL A 66 2.78 21.75 -0.21
N LEU A 67 3.29 22.03 -1.41
CA LEU A 67 3.21 21.20 -2.61
C LEU A 67 4.05 19.90 -2.56
N ASP A 68 5.09 19.81 -1.74
CA ASP A 68 5.92 18.58 -1.66
C ASP A 68 5.21 17.43 -0.92
N GLU A 69 4.27 17.75 -0.03
CA GLU A 69 3.44 16.75 0.65
C GLU A 69 2.40 16.09 -0.29
N LEU A 70 2.12 16.70 -1.44
CA LEU A 70 1.19 16.18 -2.44
C LEU A 70 1.86 15.25 -3.46
N LYS A 71 3.19 15.20 -3.50
CA LYS A 71 3.92 14.30 -4.41
C LYS A 71 4.15 12.96 -3.74
N PRO A 72 3.79 11.84 -4.40
CA PRO A 72 4.13 10.52 -3.89
C PRO A 72 5.66 10.40 -3.76
N PRO A 73 6.16 9.82 -2.66
CA PRO A 73 7.59 9.64 -2.48
C PRO A 73 8.15 8.72 -3.59
N PRO A 74 9.46 8.79 -3.85
CA PRO A 74 10.12 7.85 -4.75
C PRO A 74 9.71 6.41 -4.45
N LEU A 75 9.58 5.56 -5.48
CA LEU A 75 9.14 4.17 -5.32
C LEU A 75 9.98 3.36 -4.31
N THR A 76 11.20 3.82 -4.01
CA THR A 76 12.14 3.27 -3.03
C THR A 76 11.77 3.53 -1.56
N GLN A 77 10.80 4.41 -1.28
CA GLN A 77 10.33 4.77 0.06
C GLN A 77 8.86 4.38 0.30
N ARG A 78 8.34 3.44 -0.50
CA ARG A 78 6.97 2.93 -0.34
C ARG A 78 6.98 1.55 0.32
N SER A 79 6.05 1.34 1.22
CA SER A 79 5.63 0.03 1.68
C SER A 79 4.70 -0.63 0.65
N TYR A 80 4.93 -1.91 0.38
CA TYR A 80 4.07 -2.71 -0.49
C TYR A 80 3.49 -3.88 0.29
N LYS A 81 2.15 -4.03 0.25
CA LYS A 81 1.44 -5.10 0.93
C LYS A 81 0.60 -5.91 -0.07
N ILE A 82 0.62 -7.23 0.09
CA ILE A 82 -0.30 -8.14 -0.61
C ILE A 82 -1.48 -8.41 0.32
N VAL A 83 -2.66 -7.99 -0.11
CA VAL A 83 -3.94 -8.25 0.56
C VAL A 83 -4.61 -9.43 -0.12
N ARG A 84 -4.95 -10.46 0.65
CA ARG A 84 -5.68 -11.62 0.15
C ARG A 84 -7.17 -11.47 0.47
N VAL A 85 -8.02 -11.41 -0.55
CA VAL A 85 -9.47 -11.22 -0.40
C VAL A 85 -10.20 -12.41 -0.98
N ARG A 86 -11.08 -13.03 -0.20
CA ARG A 86 -11.88 -14.17 -0.66
C ARG A 86 -12.96 -13.70 -1.63
N ASP A 87 -13.15 -14.42 -2.74
CA ASP A 87 -14.04 -14.00 -3.82
C ASP A 87 -15.54 -14.01 -3.48
N ASN A 88 -15.97 -14.96 -2.65
CA ASN A 88 -17.39 -15.21 -2.42
C ASN A 88 -18.04 -14.23 -1.42
N ASP A 89 -17.26 -13.70 -0.47
CA ASP A 89 -17.76 -12.88 0.64
C ASP A 89 -16.97 -11.57 0.82
N GLY A 90 -15.93 -11.33 0.02
CA GLY A 90 -15.08 -10.14 0.13
C GLY A 90 -14.24 -10.10 1.40
N ARG A 91 -14.15 -11.20 2.17
CA ARG A 91 -13.41 -11.21 3.42
C ARG A 91 -11.91 -11.14 3.16
N VAL A 92 -11.25 -10.20 3.84
CA VAL A 92 -9.79 -10.16 3.90
C VAL A 92 -9.27 -11.32 4.75
N ILE A 93 -8.43 -12.16 4.16
CA ILE A 93 -7.86 -13.37 4.77
C ILE A 93 -6.53 -13.04 5.45
N SER A 94 -5.68 -12.25 4.79
CA SER A 94 -4.35 -11.89 5.29
C SER A 94 -3.80 -10.64 4.61
N VAL A 95 -2.88 -9.96 5.29
CA VAL A 95 -2.06 -8.88 4.75
C VAL A 95 -0.60 -9.24 4.99
N MET A 96 0.21 -9.25 3.93
CA MET A 96 1.62 -9.63 3.98
C MET A 96 2.50 -8.60 3.29
N ASN A 97 3.77 -8.51 3.66
CA ASN A 97 4.74 -7.73 2.89
C ASN A 97 4.91 -8.34 1.50
N ARG A 98 4.95 -7.52 0.45
CA ARG A 98 5.44 -7.96 -0.85
C ARG A 98 6.95 -8.10 -0.74
N ALA A 99 7.48 -9.31 -0.89
CA ALA A 99 8.91 -9.49 -1.05
C ALA A 99 9.29 -8.84 -2.39
N LEU A 100 10.11 -7.79 -2.34
CA LEU A 100 10.79 -7.33 -3.55
C LEU A 100 11.82 -8.41 -3.87
N ALA A 101 11.79 -8.97 -5.08
CA ALA A 101 12.86 -9.87 -5.49
C ALA A 101 14.17 -9.08 -5.38
N ASP A 102 15.10 -9.56 -4.55
CA ASP A 102 16.43 -8.95 -4.45
C ASP A 102 17.01 -8.91 -5.87
N HIS A 103 17.24 -7.71 -6.39
CA HIS A 103 17.99 -7.53 -7.61
C HIS A 103 19.45 -7.90 -7.30
N ASN A 104 19.81 -9.15 -7.60
CA ASN A 104 21.20 -9.62 -7.66
C ASN A 104 21.98 -8.90 -8.76
#